data_AF-A0A8S1HWC5-F1
#
_entry.id   AF-A0A8S1HWC5-F1
#
_cell.length_a   1.000
_cell.length_b   1.000
_cell.length_c   1.000
_cell.angle_alpha   90.00
_cell.angle_beta   90.00
_cell.angle_gamma   90.00
#
_symmetry.space_group_name_H-M   'P 1'
#
loop_
_entity.id
_entity.type
_entity.pdbx_description
1 polymer ?
#
loop_
_entity_poly.entity_id
_entity_poly.type
_entity_poly.pdbx_seq_one_letter_code
_entity_poly.pdbx_strand_id
1 'polypeptide(L)'
;MEFLVDYSFDFNRLFKDGIRYERAPGQEGCRLRKLIREILISPSTLCFHNGFIDLAFIYHHFYLPLPEDFVTYCNNVAELFPADFLPVCDSKFLAVNQTVSAKNVIERRNARFYIDIDFGNNLKPAVQAAIDLVDCSLPVDFSSA
;
A
#
# COMPACT_ATOMS: atom_id res chain seq x y z
N MET A 1 -20.07 7.24 -0.72
CA MET A 1 -19.64 7.52 0.67
C MET A 1 -20.32 6.57 1.66
N GLU A 2 -21.56 6.14 1.42
CA GLU A 2 -22.28 5.12 2.21
C GLU A 2 -21.43 3.88 2.50
N PHE A 3 -20.82 3.29 1.47
CA PHE A 3 -19.87 2.17 1.63
C PHE A 3 -18.86 2.40 2.77
N LEU A 4 -18.17 3.54 2.81
CA LEU A 4 -17.15 3.78 3.84
C LEU A 4 -17.78 3.87 5.24
N VAL A 5 -18.96 4.49 5.36
CA VAL A 5 -19.72 4.54 6.62
C VAL A 5 -20.12 3.14 7.07
N ASP A 6 -20.60 2.32 6.15
CA ASP A 6 -21.02 0.93 6.43
C ASP A 6 -19.84 0.08 6.94
N TYR A 7 -18.63 0.39 6.49
CA TYR A 7 -17.39 -0.21 6.97
C TYR A 7 -16.70 0.59 8.09
N SER A 8 -17.48 1.30 8.89
CA SER A 8 -17.04 1.98 10.13
C SER A 8 -16.01 3.11 9.93
N PHE A 9 -15.98 3.73 8.75
CA PHE A 9 -15.17 4.93 8.54
C PHE A 9 -15.83 6.15 9.20
N ASP A 10 -15.12 6.77 10.16
CA ASP A 10 -15.62 7.92 10.90
C ASP A 10 -15.24 9.25 10.21
N PHE A 11 -16.19 9.78 9.44
CA PHE A 11 -16.05 11.09 8.82
C PHE A 11 -15.95 12.24 9.83
N ASN A 12 -16.58 12.14 11.01
CA ASN A 12 -16.49 13.19 12.02
C ASN A 12 -15.05 13.29 12.56
N ARG A 13 -14.41 12.14 12.80
CA ARG A 13 -12.99 12.10 13.15
C ARG A 13 -12.11 12.63 12.02
N LEU A 14 -12.41 12.27 10.75
CA LEU A 14 -11.67 12.83 9.61
C LEU A 14 -11.78 14.37 9.54
N PHE A 15 -12.97 14.94 9.75
CA PHE A 15 -13.15 16.40 9.71
C PHE A 15 -12.48 17.11 10.88
N LYS A 16 -12.46 16.49 12.07
CA LYS A 16 -11.90 17.07 13.28
C LYS A 16 -10.38 16.93 13.37
N ASP A 17 -9.87 15.73 13.12
CA ASP A 17 -8.49 15.32 13.40
C ASP A 17 -7.73 14.85 12.14
N GLY A 18 -8.35 14.96 10.96
CA GLY A 18 -7.77 14.50 9.70
C GLY A 18 -6.44 15.17 9.36
N ILE A 19 -5.56 14.39 8.72
CA ILE A 19 -4.29 14.91 8.22
C ILE A 19 -4.59 15.81 7.03
N ARG A 20 -4.23 17.11 7.16
CA ARG A 20 -4.40 18.06 6.07
C ARG A 20 -3.57 17.63 4.86
N TYR A 21 -4.26 17.52 3.74
CA TYR A 21 -3.70 17.25 2.44
C TYR A 21 -3.98 18.44 1.52
N GLU A 22 -2.94 18.96 0.88
CA GLU A 22 -3.06 19.98 -0.16
C GLU A 22 -2.23 19.56 -1.37
N ARG A 23 -2.85 19.66 -2.55
CA ARG A 23 -2.27 19.25 -3.82
C ARG A 23 -1.19 20.22 -4.32
N ALA A 24 -1.15 21.45 -3.79
CA ALA A 24 -0.34 22.56 -4.31
C ALA A 24 1.14 22.16 -4.53
N PRO A 25 1.64 22.23 -5.78
CA PRO A 25 3.07 22.04 -6.07
C PRO A 25 3.88 23.19 -5.47
N GLY A 26 5.02 22.87 -4.85
CA GLY A 26 5.97 23.88 -4.36
C GLY A 26 5.88 24.27 -2.88
N GLN A 27 4.89 23.79 -2.13
CA GLN A 27 4.87 23.95 -0.67
C GLN A 27 5.65 22.80 -0.02
N GLU A 28 6.91 23.04 0.35
CA GLU A 28 7.77 22.10 1.11
C GLU A 28 7.21 21.71 2.49
N GLY A 29 6.06 22.27 2.91
CA GLY A 29 5.47 22.08 4.24
C GLY A 29 4.50 20.90 4.40
N CYS A 30 4.11 20.19 3.34
CA CYS A 30 3.16 19.09 3.47
C CYS A 30 3.83 17.82 4.05
N ARG A 31 3.66 17.61 5.37
CA ARG A 31 4.23 16.46 6.09
C ARG A 31 3.86 15.11 5.45
N LEU A 32 2.64 14.99 4.91
CA LEU A 32 2.19 13.78 4.21
C LEU A 32 2.97 13.54 2.92
N ARG A 33 3.25 14.59 2.13
CA ARG A 33 4.06 14.47 0.91
C ARG A 33 5.48 14.02 1.23
N LYS A 34 6.08 14.57 2.29
CA LYS A 34 7.39 14.13 2.77
C LYS A 34 7.35 12.66 3.19
N LEU A 35 6.37 12.25 3.99
CA LEU A 35 6.20 10.87 4.42
C LEU A 35 6.08 9.91 3.23
N ILE A 36 5.22 10.23 2.25
CA ILE A 36 5.04 9.39 1.06
C ILE A 36 6.34 9.29 0.25
N ARG A 37 7.09 10.38 0.11
CA ARG A 37 8.41 10.33 -0.55
C ARG A 37 9.40 9.42 0.17
N GLU A 38 9.49 9.52 1.50
CA GLU A 38 10.34 8.64 2.31
C GLU A 38 9.94 7.16 2.17
N ILE A 39 8.63 6.87 2.08
CA ILE A 39 8.12 5.52 1.82
C ILE A 39 8.51 5.04 0.43
N LEU A 40 8.42 5.89 -0.61
CA LEU A 40 8.75 5.51 -1.99
C LEU A 40 10.25 5.24 -2.20
N ILE A 41 11.13 5.98 -1.52
CA ILE A 41 12.59 5.77 -1.61
C ILE A 41 13.11 4.71 -0.64
N SER A 42 12.25 4.18 0.24
CA SER A 42 12.61 3.13 1.20
C SER A 42 13.01 1.85 0.47
N PRO A 43 13.96 1.05 0.99
CA PRO A 43 14.28 -0.28 0.46
C PRO A 43 13.15 -1.31 0.64
N SER A 44 12.04 -0.93 1.26
CA SER A 44 10.91 -1.82 1.54
C SER A 44 10.06 -2.09 0.30
N THR A 45 9.58 -3.32 0.13
CA THR A 45 8.60 -3.66 -0.91
C THR A 45 7.21 -3.13 -0.53
N LEU A 46 6.65 -2.26 -1.35
CA LEU A 46 5.27 -1.81 -1.36
C LEU A 46 4.36 -2.86 -2.01
N CYS A 47 3.46 -3.41 -1.20
CA CYS A 47 2.48 -4.39 -1.64
C CYS A 47 1.12 -3.73 -1.87
N PHE A 48 0.54 -3.96 -3.05
CA PHE A 48 -0.78 -3.48 -3.45
C PHE A 48 -1.73 -4.63 -3.80
N HIS A 49 -3.02 -4.30 -3.98
CA HIS A 49 -4.05 -5.24 -4.45
C HIS A 49 -4.97 -4.54 -5.46
N ASN A 50 -4.69 -4.68 -6.76
CA ASN A 50 -5.18 -3.78 -7.83
C ASN A 50 -4.57 -2.37 -7.74
N GLY A 51 -3.27 -2.31 -7.47
CA GLY A 51 -2.52 -1.08 -7.13
C GLY A 51 -2.44 -0.02 -8.22
N PHE A 52 -3.00 -0.23 -9.41
CA PHE A 52 -2.93 0.74 -10.50
C PHE A 52 -3.52 2.10 -10.09
N ILE A 53 -4.73 2.10 -9.50
CA ILE A 53 -5.40 3.33 -9.08
C ILE A 53 -4.69 3.96 -7.88
N ASP A 54 -4.20 3.14 -6.94
CA ASP A 54 -3.45 3.61 -5.79
C ASP A 54 -2.16 4.32 -6.22
N LEU A 55 -1.40 3.71 -7.13
CA LEU A 55 -0.17 4.27 -7.68
C LEU A 55 -0.46 5.54 -8.49
N ALA A 56 -1.51 5.55 -9.31
CA ALA A 56 -1.89 6.73 -10.07
C ALA A 56 -2.28 7.88 -9.14
N PHE A 57 -3.03 7.58 -8.08
CA PHE A 57 -3.38 8.55 -7.04
C PHE A 57 -2.12 9.08 -6.35
N ILE A 58 -1.23 8.20 -5.89
CA ILE A 58 0.01 8.58 -5.20
C ILE A 58 0.88 9.48 -6.09
N TYR A 59 1.09 9.05 -7.34
CA TYR A 59 1.85 9.80 -8.33
C TYR A 59 1.26 11.19 -8.53
N HIS A 60 -0.05 11.26 -8.81
CA HIS A 60 -0.74 12.51 -9.10
C HIS A 60 -0.72 13.52 -7.94
N HIS A 61 -0.90 13.00 -6.73
CA HIS A 61 -1.16 13.82 -5.54
C HIS A 61 0.12 14.20 -4.79
N PHE A 62 1.19 13.40 -4.92
CA PHE A 62 2.44 13.59 -4.16
C PHE A 62 3.69 13.83 -5.02
N TYR A 63 3.66 13.47 -6.31
CA TYR A 63 4.80 13.63 -7.21
C TYR A 63 4.56 14.70 -8.29
N LEU A 64 3.78 14.38 -9.32
CA LEU A 64 3.53 15.24 -10.49
C LEU A 64 2.13 15.01 -11.05
N PRO A 65 1.54 15.98 -11.80
CA PRO A 65 0.32 15.75 -12.55
C PRO A 65 0.42 14.50 -13.42
N LEU A 66 -0.69 13.77 -13.57
CA LEU A 66 -0.72 12.56 -14.39
C LEU A 66 -0.47 12.98 -15.84
N PRO A 67 0.43 12.29 -16.54
CA PRO A 67 0.65 12.55 -17.96
C PRO A 67 -0.58 12.13 -18.77
N GLU A 68 -0.69 12.65 -19.99
CA GLU A 68 -1.80 12.35 -20.89
C GLU A 68 -1.75 10.91 -21.43
N ASP A 69 -0.56 10.30 -21.45
CA ASP A 69 -0.34 8.97 -22.00
C ASP A 69 0.19 7.97 -20.95
N PHE A 70 -0.24 6.72 -21.14
CA PHE A 70 0.09 5.62 -20.24
C PHE A 70 1.57 5.25 -20.24
N VAL A 71 2.27 5.44 -21.36
CA VAL A 71 3.70 5.07 -21.48
C VAL A 71 4.56 6.01 -20.64
N THR A 72 4.32 7.31 -20.75
CA THR A 72 4.95 8.32 -19.91
C THR A 72 4.62 8.09 -18.44
N TYR A 73 3.39 7.72 -18.09
CA TYR A 73 3.03 7.35 -16.72
C TYR A 73 3.90 6.19 -16.21
N CYS A 74 3.98 5.09 -16.97
CA CYS A 74 4.79 3.92 -16.59
C CYS A 74 6.27 4.26 -16.42
N ASN A 75 6.84 5.05 -17.34
CA ASN A 75 8.24 5.48 -17.26
C ASN A 75 8.47 6.33 -16.01
N ASN A 76 7.61 7.32 -15.77
CA ASN A 76 7.75 8.22 -14.62
C ASN A 76 7.56 7.48 -13.29
N VAL A 77 6.68 6.47 -13.23
CA VAL A 77 6.48 5.65 -12.03
C VAL A 77 7.67 4.71 -11.83
N ALA A 78 8.22 4.12 -12.89
CA ALA A 78 9.41 3.28 -12.80
C ALA A 78 10.62 4.06 -12.24
N GLU A 79 10.74 5.34 -12.58
CA GLU A 79 11.77 6.24 -12.04
C GLU A 79 11.61 6.58 -10.55
N LEU A 80 10.42 6.40 -9.96
CA LEU A 80 10.22 6.61 -8.52
C LEU A 80 10.92 5.57 -7.66
N PHE A 81 11.34 4.48 -8.28
CA PHE A 81 11.80 3.28 -7.63
C PHE A 81 13.27 3.01 -7.99
N PRO A 82 14.14 2.70 -7.02
CA PRO A 82 15.54 2.42 -7.32
C PRO A 82 15.69 1.16 -8.17
N ALA A 83 16.65 1.17 -9.12
CA ALA A 83 16.83 0.08 -10.09
C ALA A 83 17.25 -1.26 -9.47
N ASP A 84 17.82 -1.23 -8.26
CA ASP A 84 18.48 -2.38 -7.63
C ASP A 84 17.53 -3.31 -6.87
N PHE A 85 16.27 -2.90 -6.67
CA PHE A 85 15.24 -3.74 -6.05
C PHE A 85 13.91 -3.58 -6.78
N LEU A 86 13.00 -4.54 -6.59
CA LEU A 86 11.62 -4.46 -7.09
C LEU A 86 10.72 -3.99 -5.94
N PRO A 87 10.59 -2.67 -5.68
CA PRO A 87 9.81 -2.14 -4.56
C PRO A 87 8.30 -2.28 -4.73
N VAL A 88 7.78 -2.74 -5.86
CA VAL A 88 6.33 -2.81 -6.05
C VAL A 88 5.91 -4.23 -6.36
N CYS A 89 4.98 -4.73 -5.56
CA CYS A 89 4.34 -6.01 -5.72
C CYS A 89 2.82 -5.82 -5.77
N ASP A 90 2.15 -6.30 -6.81
CA ASP A 90 0.69 -6.39 -6.81
C ASP A 90 0.26 -7.84 -6.52
N SER A 91 -0.33 -8.04 -5.35
CA SER A 91 -0.76 -9.36 -4.87
C SER A 91 -1.79 -10.04 -5.78
N LYS A 92 -2.69 -9.28 -6.42
CA LYS A 92 -3.68 -9.86 -7.33
C LYS A 92 -3.03 -10.23 -8.66
N PHE A 93 -2.15 -9.38 -9.18
CA PHE A 93 -1.37 -9.69 -10.37
C PHE A 93 -0.55 -10.97 -10.17
N LEU A 94 0.11 -11.12 -9.01
CA LEU A 94 0.82 -12.35 -8.68
C LEU A 94 -0.12 -13.55 -8.58
N ALA A 95 -1.25 -13.43 -7.88
CA ALA A 95 -2.20 -14.54 -7.74
C ALA A 95 -2.73 -15.04 -9.09
N VAL A 96 -3.01 -14.13 -10.02
CA VAL A 96 -3.50 -14.44 -11.37
C VAL A 96 -2.38 -15.01 -12.23
N ASN A 97 -1.22 -14.36 -12.29
CA ASN A 97 -0.15 -14.74 -13.23
C ASN A 97 0.77 -15.87 -12.72
N GLN A 98 0.72 -16.21 -11.42
CA GLN A 98 1.37 -17.41 -10.86
C GLN A 98 0.49 -18.66 -10.94
N THR A 99 -0.68 -18.62 -11.58
CA THR A 99 -1.43 -19.86 -11.89
C THR A 99 -0.83 -20.60 -13.08
N VAL A 100 0.32 -21.24 -12.84
CA VAL A 100 0.77 -22.41 -13.62
C VAL A 100 0.82 -23.62 -12.69
N SER A 101 -0.02 -24.61 -13.04
CA SER A 101 -0.08 -26.00 -12.57
C SER A 101 -0.82 -26.32 -11.26
N ALA A 102 -1.87 -27.14 -11.40
CA ALA A 102 -2.76 -27.67 -10.38
C ALA A 102 -2.09 -28.51 -9.27
N LYS A 103 -0.76 -28.70 -9.28
CA LYS A 103 -0.01 -29.34 -8.20
C LYS A 103 0.26 -28.42 -7.00
N ASN A 104 0.08 -27.11 -7.16
CA ASN A 104 0.48 -26.12 -6.16
C ASN A 104 -0.54 -25.91 -5.04
N VAL A 105 -1.74 -26.49 -5.10
CA VAL A 105 -2.78 -26.27 -4.08
C VAL A 105 -2.41 -26.91 -2.73
N ILE A 106 -1.70 -28.04 -2.75
CA ILE A 106 -1.26 -28.73 -1.53
C ILE A 106 0.03 -28.10 -0.96
N GLU A 107 0.98 -27.69 -1.81
CA GLU A 107 2.18 -26.95 -1.38
C GLU A 107 1.89 -25.52 -0.88
N ARG A 108 0.83 -24.86 -1.38
CA ARG A 108 0.37 -23.53 -0.92
C ARG A 108 -0.08 -23.49 0.54
N ARG A 109 -0.36 -24.64 1.17
CA ARG A 109 -0.61 -24.70 2.63
C ARG A 109 0.67 -24.44 3.43
N ASN A 110 1.84 -24.82 2.92
CA ASN A 110 3.12 -24.73 3.61
C ASN A 110 3.94 -23.48 3.25
N ALA A 111 3.67 -22.87 2.08
CA ALA A 111 4.36 -21.67 1.61
C ALA A 111 3.47 -20.42 1.64
N ARG A 112 2.74 -20.20 2.75
CA ARG A 112 2.15 -18.88 2.98
C ARG A 112 3.29 -17.92 3.29
N PHE A 113 3.57 -17.01 2.36
CA PHE A 113 4.41 -15.86 2.65
C PHE A 113 3.61 -14.96 3.60
N TYR A 114 3.98 -14.97 4.86
CA TYR A 114 3.49 -13.99 5.82
C TYR A 114 4.31 -12.73 5.62
N ILE A 115 3.64 -11.62 5.32
CA ILE A 115 4.27 -10.29 5.36
C ILE A 115 4.32 -9.94 6.84
N ASP A 116 5.48 -10.15 7.46
CA ASP A 116 5.77 -9.67 8.80
C ASP A 116 6.33 -8.25 8.69
N ILE A 117 5.66 -7.27 9.30
CA ILE A 117 6.09 -5.88 9.32
C ILE A 117 6.73 -5.63 10.69
N ASP A 118 8.03 -5.93 10.80
CA ASP A 118 8.81 -5.68 12.01
C ASP A 118 9.26 -4.21 12.05
N PHE A 119 8.52 -3.41 12.82
CA PHE A 119 8.99 -2.10 13.24
C PHE A 119 9.91 -2.30 14.45
N GLY A 120 11.20 -2.57 14.19
CA GLY A 120 12.15 -2.94 15.25
C GLY A 120 12.08 -2.08 16.53
N ASN A 121 12.55 -2.64 17.66
CA ASN A 121 12.31 -2.22 19.05
C ASN A 121 12.52 -0.75 19.48
N ASN A 122 12.91 0.16 18.59
CA ASN A 122 13.15 1.58 18.86
C ASN A 122 12.02 2.49 18.35
N LEU A 123 10.77 2.04 18.45
CA LEU A 123 9.62 2.89 18.14
C LEU A 123 9.35 3.89 19.28
N LYS A 124 9.09 5.14 18.90
CA LYS A 124 8.63 6.15 19.87
C LYS A 124 7.28 5.70 20.46
N PRO A 125 7.00 5.96 21.75
CA PRO A 125 5.77 5.52 22.41
C PRO A 125 4.48 5.92 21.67
N ALA A 126 4.47 7.08 21.01
CA ALA A 126 3.34 7.56 20.23
C ALA A 126 3.07 6.73 18.95
N VAL A 127 4.12 6.16 18.33
CA VAL A 127 3.95 5.27 17.17
C VAL A 127 3.50 3.89 17.65
N GLN A 128 4.04 3.41 18.77
CA GLN A 128 3.59 2.15 19.37
C GLN A 128 2.10 2.16 19.72
N ALA A 129 1.61 3.30 20.23
CA ALA A 129 0.18 3.48 20.54
C ALA A 129 -0.72 3.62 19.31
N ALA A 130 -0.15 3.81 18.11
CA ALA A 130 -0.86 3.93 16.85
C ALA A 130 -0.75 2.67 15.96
N ILE A 131 -0.02 1.64 16.42
CA ILE A 131 0.04 0.35 15.74
C ILE A 131 -1.18 -0.47 16.16
N ASP A 132 -2.12 -0.61 15.23
CA ASP A 132 -3.19 -1.58 15.35
C ASP A 132 -2.69 -2.90 14.74
N LEU A 133 -2.50 -3.92 15.60
CA LEU A 133 -2.18 -5.26 15.15
C LEU A 133 -3.46 -5.92 14.64
N VAL A 134 -3.63 -5.93 13.33
CA VAL A 134 -4.78 -6.58 12.68
C VAL A 134 -4.39 -8.02 12.37
N ASP A 135 -4.84 -8.95 13.21
CA ASP A 135 -4.73 -10.38 12.93
C ASP A 135 -5.77 -10.74 11.86
N CYS A 136 -5.31 -10.90 10.62
CA CYS A 136 -6.11 -11.37 9.49
C CYS A 136 -6.26 -12.90 9.52
N SER A 137 -6.68 -13.47 10.64
CA SER A 137 -6.96 -14.89 10.71
C SER A 137 -8.19 -15.22 9.86
N LEU A 138 -8.16 -16.36 9.17
CA LEU A 138 -9.37 -16.87 8.50
C LEU A 138 -10.44 -17.23 9.54
N PRO A 139 -11.74 -17.05 9.21
CA PRO A 139 -12.83 -17.52 10.04
C PRO A 139 -12.68 -19.01 10.37
N VAL A 140 -13.07 -19.38 11.60
CA VAL A 140 -12.88 -20.73 12.15
C VAL A 140 -13.60 -21.82 11.33
N ASP A 141 -14.60 -21.40 10.56
CA ASP A 141 -15.50 -22.14 9.70
C ASP A 141 -15.06 -22.18 8.23
N PHE A 142 -13.89 -21.64 7.89
CA PHE A 142 -13.29 -21.75 6.55
C PHE A 142 -12.72 -23.17 6.33
N SER A 143 -13.61 -24.16 6.27
CA SER A 143 -13.26 -25.56 6.04
C SER A 143 -12.77 -25.76 4.60
N SER A 144 -11.56 -26.29 4.45
CA SER A 144 -11.00 -26.71 3.17
C SER A 144 -11.79 -27.90 2.60
N ALA A 145 -12.65 -27.62 1.61
CA ALA A 145 -13.13 -28.64 0.68
C ALA A 145 -11.99 -29.06 -0.27
#